data_AF-A0A3B9GQW9-F1
#
_entry.id   AF-A0A3B9GQW9-F1
#
_cell.length_a   1.000
_cell.length_b   1.000
_cell.length_c   1.000
_cell.angle_alpha   90.00
_cell.angle_beta   90.00
_cell.angle_gamma   90.00
#
_symmetry.space_group_name_H-M   'P 1'
#
loop_
_entity.id
_entity.type
_entity.pdbx_description
1 polymer ?
#
loop_
_entity_poly.entity_id
_entity_poly.type
_entity_poly.pdbx_seq_one_letter_code
_entity_poly.pdbx_strand_id
1 'polypeptide(L)'
;MTEEELKKIPFHFVASLSLETEHTLSYASEDNRLGFCDHTPKRKNGTFGRTYRHYRIDKKVFKKREKFLEALKDFSPKVVPIRKGL
;
A
#
# COMPACT_ATOMS: atom_id res chain seq x y z
N MET A 1 12.46 -8.32 -5.59
CA MET A 1 11.14 -8.92 -5.91
C MET A 1 10.62 -8.38 -7.24
N THR A 2 9.91 -9.20 -8.02
CA THR A 2 9.29 -8.84 -9.31
C THR A 2 7.84 -8.37 -9.14
N GLU A 3 7.27 -7.75 -10.18
CA GLU A 3 5.86 -7.33 -10.17
C GLU A 3 4.89 -8.52 -10.07
N GLU A 4 5.20 -9.65 -10.73
CA GLU A 4 4.38 -10.85 -10.67
C GLU A 4 4.40 -11.52 -9.28
N GLU A 5 5.52 -11.45 -8.57
CA GLU A 5 5.59 -11.89 -7.17
C GLU A 5 4.78 -10.97 -6.25
N LEU A 6 4.82 -9.66 -6.48
CA LEU A 6 4.01 -8.70 -5.71
C LEU A 6 2.51 -8.98 -5.83
N LYS A 7 2.02 -9.33 -7.03
CA LYS A 7 0.60 -9.65 -7.26
C LYS A 7 0.11 -10.85 -6.44
N LYS A 8 1.02 -11.72 -6.00
CA LYS A 8 0.71 -12.89 -5.18
C LYS A 8 0.65 -12.57 -3.68
N ILE A 9 1.08 -11.38 -3.27
CA ILE A 9 1.08 -10.99 -1.86
C ILE A 9 -0.35 -10.58 -1.47
N PRO A 10 -0.96 -11.24 -0.47
CA PRO A 10 -2.23 -10.79 0.05
C PRO A 10 -2.04 -9.48 0.83
N PHE A 11 -2.82 -8.48 0.45
CA PHE A 11 -2.92 -7.22 1.19
C PHE A 11 -4.25 -7.20 1.93
N HIS A 12 -4.21 -6.88 3.22
CA HIS A 12 -5.40 -6.72 4.04
C HIS A 12 -5.60 -5.25 4.39
N PHE A 13 -6.86 -4.88 4.60
CA PHE A 13 -7.24 -3.55 5.08
C PHE A 13 -6.71 -3.35 6.51
N VAL A 14 -6.12 -2.18 6.76
CA VAL A 14 -5.55 -1.82 8.07
C VAL A 14 -6.36 -0.72 8.73
N ALA A 15 -6.65 0.35 7.98
CA ALA A 15 -7.31 1.52 8.55
C ALA A 15 -7.98 2.38 7.47
N SER A 16 -8.99 3.13 7.89
CA SER A 16 -9.58 4.22 7.13
C SER A 16 -9.50 5.51 7.93
N LEU A 17 -9.20 6.61 7.25
CA LEU A 17 -9.14 7.95 7.83
C LEU A 17 -9.96 8.90 6.98
N SER A 18 -10.85 9.67 7.61
CA SER A 18 -11.62 10.71 6.95
C SER A 18 -11.13 12.06 7.47
N LEU A 19 -10.32 12.73 6.67
CA LEU A 19 -9.79 14.06 6.95
C LEU A 19 -10.71 15.13 6.33
N GLU A 20 -10.49 16.39 6.70
CA GLU A 20 -11.25 17.51 6.14
C GLU A 20 -11.15 17.58 4.61
N THR A 21 -9.94 17.36 4.08
CA THR A 21 -9.62 17.51 2.65
C THR A 21 -9.53 16.20 1.88
N GLU A 22 -9.54 15.05 2.55
CA GLU A 22 -9.40 13.75 1.88
C GLU A 22 -9.96 12.59 2.70
N HIS A 23 -10.19 11.46 2.03
CA HIS A 23 -10.40 10.17 2.64
C HIS A 23 -9.22 9.26 2.28
N THR A 24 -8.71 8.50 3.25
CA THR A 24 -7.56 7.61 3.05
C THR A 24 -7.88 6.21 3.50
N LEU A 25 -7.57 5.21 2.68
CA LEU A 25 -7.64 3.79 3.00
C LEU A 25 -6.24 3.19 2.98
N SER A 26 -5.87 2.46 4.01
CA SER A 26 -4.53 1.86 4.15
C SER A 26 -4.60 0.34 4.13
N TYR A 27 -3.66 -0.27 3.40
CA TYR A 27 -3.53 -1.71 3.24
C TYR A 27 -2.08 -2.14 3.51
N ALA A 28 -1.88 -3.33 4.07
CA ALA A 28 -0.56 -3.88 4.36
C ALA A 28 -0.48 -5.39 4.05
N SER A 29 0.74 -5.86 3.78
CA SER A 29 1.07 -7.29 3.79
C SER A 29 1.03 -7.84 5.22
N GLU A 30 0.95 -9.17 5.37
CA GLU A 30 0.92 -9.84 6.68
C GLU A 30 2.10 -9.46 7.59
N ASP A 31 3.30 -9.33 7.01
CA ASP A 31 4.51 -8.93 7.73
C ASP A 31 4.62 -7.41 7.97
N ASN A 32 3.63 -6.63 7.54
CA ASN A 32 3.59 -5.17 7.59
C ASN A 32 4.76 -4.46 6.88
N ARG A 33 5.52 -5.15 6.03
CA ARG A 33 6.66 -4.57 5.31
C ARG A 33 6.26 -3.94 4.00
N LEU A 34 5.25 -4.47 3.33
CA LEU A 34 4.68 -3.86 2.13
C LEU A 34 3.33 -3.26 2.47
N GLY A 35 2.93 -2.27 1.69
CA GLY A 35 1.59 -1.69 1.81
C GLY A 35 1.35 -0.60 0.80
N PHE A 36 0.13 -0.07 0.83
CA PHE A 36 -0.24 1.11 0.07
C PHE A 36 -1.37 1.85 0.78
N CYS A 37 -1.46 3.15 0.52
CA CYS A 37 -2.59 3.95 0.92
C CYS A 37 -3.23 4.64 -0.29
N ASP A 38 -4.54 4.48 -0.40
CA ASP A 38 -5.39 5.11 -1.40
C ASP A 38 -5.96 6.40 -0.82
N HIS A 39 -5.65 7.51 -1.47
CA HIS A 39 -6.08 8.84 -1.09
C HIS A 39 -7.14 9.34 -2.08
N THR A 40 -8.32 9.69 -1.57
CA THR A 40 -9.42 10.26 -2.34
C THR A 40 -9.67 11.68 -1.84
N PRO A 41 -9.28 12.72 -2.61
CA PRO A 41 -9.46 14.10 -2.17
C PRO A 41 -10.93 14.49 -2.16
N LYS A 42 -11.33 15.29 -1.17
CA LYS A 42 -12.63 15.95 -1.09
C LYS A 42 -12.55 17.30 -1.80
N ARG A 43 -13.48 17.56 -2.72
CA ARG A 43 -13.59 18.83 -3.42
C ARG A 43 -14.43 19.81 -2.60
N LYS A 44 -14.28 21.11 -2.86
CA LYS A 44 -15.04 22.18 -2.18
C LYS A 44 -16.55 22.03 -2.29
N ASN A 45 -17.05 21.39 -3.36
CA ASN A 45 -18.47 21.13 -3.58
C ASN A 45 -18.98 19.84 -2.88
N GLY A 46 -18.20 19.27 -1.96
CA GLY A 46 -18.55 18.04 -1.23
C GLY A 46 -18.38 16.74 -2.01
N THR A 47 -18.02 16.80 -3.29
CA THR A 47 -17.78 15.60 -4.11
C THR A 47 -16.37 15.05 -3.96
N PHE A 48 -16.17 13.78 -4.30
CA PHE A 48 -14.87 13.14 -4.29
C PHE A 48 -14.14 13.29 -5.63
N GLY A 49 -12.84 13.58 -5.56
CA GLY A 49 -11.96 13.59 -6.72
C GLY A 49 -11.42 12.20 -7.08
N ARG A 50 -10.47 12.16 -8.01
CA ARG A 50 -9.83 10.91 -8.44
C ARG A 50 -8.92 10.39 -7.33
N THR A 51 -9.09 9.11 -6.98
CA THR A 51 -8.20 8.42 -6.04
C THR A 51 -6.80 8.26 -6.61
N TYR A 52 -5.79 8.52 -5.79
CA TYR A 52 -4.38 8.27 -6.09
C TYR A 52 -3.75 7.38 -5.02
N ARG A 53 -2.75 6.60 -5.39
CA ARG A 53 -2.12 5.60 -4.52
C ARG A 53 -0.70 5.99 -4.17
N HIS A 54 -0.37 5.92 -2.89
CA HIS A 54 1.02 5.86 -2.43
C HIS A 54 1.35 4.44 -2.02
N TYR A 55 2.56 4.00 -2.32
CA TYR A 55 3.07 2.66 -2.00
C TYR A 55 4.08 2.75 -0.85
N ARG A 56 4.27 1.66 -0.12
CA ARG A 56 5.19 1.59 1.01
C ARG A 56 6.04 0.33 0.95
N ILE A 57 7.33 0.49 1.23
CA ILE A 57 8.27 -0.57 1.56
C ILE A 57 8.93 -0.22 2.89
N ASP A 58 8.75 -1.08 3.88
CA ASP A 58 9.08 -0.87 5.28
C ASP A 58 8.57 0.50 5.77
N LYS A 59 9.47 1.45 6.03
CA LYS A 59 9.14 2.83 6.47
C LYS A 59 9.18 3.86 5.33
N LYS A 60 9.52 3.46 4.11
CA LYS A 60 9.66 4.36 2.96
C LYS A 60 8.37 4.41 2.15
N VAL A 61 7.95 5.62 1.78
CA VAL A 61 6.74 5.87 0.98
C VAL A 61 7.12 6.34 -0.42
N PHE A 62 6.44 5.81 -1.42
CA PHE A 62 6.64 6.07 -2.83
C PHE A 62 5.35 6.59 -3.45
N LYS A 63 5.36 7.82 -3.96
CA LYS A 63 4.17 8.44 -4.56
C LYS A 63 3.91 8.02 -6.02
N LYS A 64 4.90 7.41 -6.67
CA LYS A 64 4.83 6.94 -8.06
C LYS A 64 5.07 5.44 -8.11
N ARG A 65 4.26 4.75 -8.91
CA ARG A 65 4.33 3.29 -9.09
C ARG A 65 5.70 2.84 -9.63
N GLU A 66 6.25 3.55 -10.60
CA GLU A 66 7.56 3.23 -11.20
C GLU A 66 8.68 3.23 -10.16
N LYS A 67 8.73 4.26 -9.31
CA LYS A 67 9.72 4.36 -8.22
C LYS A 67 9.55 3.29 -7.16
N PHE A 68 8.32 2.90 -6.89
CA PHE A 68 8.04 1.77 -6.03
C PHE A 68 8.56 0.45 -6.64
N LEU A 69 8.29 0.20 -7.93
CA LEU A 69 8.76 -1.01 -8.61
C LEU A 69 10.28 -1.09 -8.75
N GLU A 70 10.95 0.05 -8.96
CA GLU A 70 12.41 0.13 -8.93
C GLU A 70 12.94 -0.31 -7.55
N ALA A 71 12.44 0.27 -6.47
CA ALA A 71 12.86 -0.07 -5.11
C ALA A 71 12.47 -1.51 -4.70
N LEU A 72 11.40 -2.05 -5.28
CA LEU A 72 10.93 -3.41 -5.01
C LEU A 72 11.89 -4.47 -5.56
N LYS A 73 12.67 -4.17 -6.60
CA LYS A 73 13.69 -5.09 -7.14
C LYS A 73 14.72 -5.45 -6.06
N ASP A 74 15.16 -4.44 -5.31
CA ASP A 74 16.12 -4.57 -4.21
C ASP A 74 15.47 -5.06 -2.90
N PHE A 75 14.14 -5.09 -2.84
CA PHE A 75 13.42 -5.65 -1.70
C PHE A 75 13.54 -7.17 -1.69
N SER A 76 14.24 -7.67 -0.67
CA SER A 76 14.25 -9.08 -0.30
C SER A 76 13.15 -9.34 0.73
N PRO A 77 12.08 -10.08 0.38
CA PRO A 77 11.11 -10.52 1.36
C PRO A 77 11.84 -11.45 2.34
N LYS A 78 11.78 -11.13 3.64
CA LYS A 78 12.10 -12.14 4.64
C LYS A 78 11.00 -13.17 4.51
N VAL A 79 11.34 -14.39 4.09
CA VAL A 79 10.39 -15.50 4.08
C VAL A 79 9.94 -15.69 5.52
N VAL A 80 8.79 -15.13 5.88
CA VAL A 80 8.12 -15.50 7.12
C VAL A 80 7.43 -16.82 6.77
N PRO A 81 7.83 -17.95 7.37
CA PRO A 81 7.12 -19.19 7.13
C PRO A 81 5.66 -18.96 7.49
N ILE A 82 4.78 -19.18 6.51
CA ILE A 82 3.34 -19.23 6.73
C ILE A 82 3.16 -20.26 7.84
N ARG A 83 2.78 -19.80 9.04
CA ARG A 83 2.34 -20.72 10.08
C ARG A 83 1.06 -21.35 9.55
N LYS A 84 1.19 -22.49 8.88
CA LYS A 84 0.07 -23.42 8.73
C LYS A 84 -0.41 -23.70 10.15
N GLY A 85 -1.64 -23.27 10.44
CA GLY A 85 -2.24 -23.39 11.76
C GLY A 85 -2.12 -24.81 12.30
N LEU A 86 -1.83 -24.87 13.59
CA LEU A 86 -2.08 -26.02 14.47
C LEU A 86 -3.58 -26.31 14.55
#